data_AF-A0A926QF57-F1
#
_entry.id   AF-A0A926QF57-F1
#
_cell.length_a   1.000
_cell.length_b   1.000
_cell.length_c   1.000
_cell.angle_alpha   90.00
_cell.angle_beta   90.00
_cell.angle_gamma   90.00
#
_symmetry.space_group_name_H-M   'P 1'
#
loop_
_entity.id
_entity.type
_entity.pdbx_description
1 polymer ?
#
loop_
_entity_poly.entity_id
_entity_poly.type
_entity_poly.pdbx_seq_one_letter_code
_entity_poly.pdbx_strand_id
1 'polypeptide(L)'
;MANPGQYTVNAGDIAQHANDVRIIAGQIQGSMDTMRRKLEALQGTWTGAAAGQYATLHADWQRNQGAVRTTLTQIGLALNGASRAYSTTETDVRNSFTPK
;
A
#
# COMPACT_ATOMS: atom_id res chain seq x y z
N MET A 1 3.10 -38.86 18.01
CA MET A 1 3.46 -37.55 18.59
C MET A 1 3.75 -36.62 17.43
N ALA A 2 2.75 -35.83 17.00
CA ALA A 2 2.93 -34.85 15.94
C ALA A 2 3.57 -33.59 16.56
N ASN A 3 4.67 -33.13 15.98
CA ASN A 3 5.41 -31.95 16.44
C ASN A 3 4.62 -30.67 16.07
N PRO A 4 4.08 -29.88 17.03
CA PRO A 4 3.22 -28.72 16.71
C PRO A 4 4.01 -27.45 16.34
N GLY A 5 5.30 -27.56 15.99
CA GLY A 5 6.22 -26.43 15.91
C GLY A 5 6.35 -25.68 14.59
N GLN A 6 5.41 -25.74 13.63
CA GLN A 6 5.68 -25.21 12.28
C GLN A 6 4.60 -24.34 11.59
N TYR A 7 3.47 -24.01 12.24
CA TYR A 7 2.42 -23.19 11.59
C TYR A 7 2.12 -21.85 12.25
N THR A 8 2.94 -21.41 13.20
CA THR A 8 2.88 -20.04 13.72
C THR A 8 3.89 -19.17 12.96
N VAL A 9 3.61 -18.81 11.71
CA VAL A 9 4.07 -17.48 11.31
C VAL A 9 3.42 -16.55 12.32
N ASN A 10 4.21 -15.90 13.17
CA ASN A 10 3.72 -15.16 14.31
C ASN A 10 2.70 -14.14 13.80
N ALA A 11 1.43 -14.28 14.19
CA ALA A 11 0.36 -13.41 13.69
C ALA A 11 0.67 -11.93 13.97
N GLY A 12 1.46 -11.66 15.02
CA GLY A 12 2.05 -10.35 15.31
C GLY A 12 2.96 -9.83 14.19
N ASP A 13 3.86 -10.67 13.66
CA ASP A 13 4.80 -10.27 12.60
C ASP A 13 4.04 -9.91 11.31
N ILE A 14 2.98 -10.65 10.97
CA ILE A 14 2.15 -10.35 9.80
C ILE A 14 1.38 -9.04 9.98
N ALA A 15 0.79 -8.83 11.17
CA ALA A 15 0.08 -7.59 11.48
C ALA A 15 1.03 -6.37 11.43
N GLN A 16 2.26 -6.54 11.92
CA GLN A 16 3.30 -5.52 11.86
C GLN A 16 3.72 -5.23 10.41
N HIS A 17 4.04 -6.25 9.61
CA HIS A 17 4.38 -6.05 8.20
C HIS A 17 3.24 -5.41 7.40
N ALA A 18 1.99 -5.78 7.68
CA ALA A 18 0.81 -5.16 7.08
C ALA A 18 0.70 -3.67 7.44
N ASN A 19 1.09 -3.30 8.66
CA ASN A 19 1.15 -1.90 9.09
C ASN A 19 2.28 -1.14 8.38
N ASP A 20 3.48 -1.71 8.33
CA ASP A 20 4.64 -1.09 7.69
C ASP A 20 4.38 -0.81 6.21
N VAL A 21 3.82 -1.78 5.48
CA VAL A 21 3.47 -1.60 4.07
C VAL A 21 2.41 -0.51 3.88
N ARG A 22 1.44 -0.38 4.79
CA ARG A 22 0.44 0.69 4.74
C ARG A 22 1.07 2.07 4.94
N ILE A 23 2.02 2.20 5.87
CA ILE A 23 2.76 3.44 6.10
C ILE A 23 3.56 3.82 4.85
N ILE A 24 4.32 2.87 4.28
CA ILE A 24 5.11 3.08 3.06
C ILE A 24 4.20 3.48 1.89
N ALA A 25 3.05 2.82 1.73
CA ALA A 25 2.07 3.18 0.70
C ALA A 25 1.59 4.63 0.85
N GLY A 26 1.28 5.08 2.07
CA GLY A 26 0.92 6.47 2.34
C GLY A 26 2.04 7.47 2.02
N GLN A 27 3.29 7.12 2.35
CA GLN A 27 4.46 7.94 2.03
C GLN A 27 4.68 8.07 0.52
N ILE A 28 4.50 6.98 -0.23
CA ILE A 28 4.58 7.00 -1.71
C ILE A 28 3.49 7.90 -2.28
N GLN A 29 2.25 7.78 -1.80
CA GLN A 29 1.14 8.64 -2.24
C GLN A 29 1.45 10.12 -1.98
N GLY A 30 1.91 10.48 -0.79
CA GLY A 30 2.28 11.87 -0.48
C GLY A 30 3.45 12.41 -1.31
N SER A 31 4.42 11.55 -1.62
CA SER A 31 5.55 11.90 -2.52
C SER A 31 5.06 12.15 -3.94
N MET A 32 4.14 11.31 -4.43
CA MET A 32 3.52 11.47 -5.75
C MET A 32 2.69 12.75 -5.86
N ASP A 33 1.90 13.09 -4.84
CA ASP A 33 1.14 14.36 -4.81
C ASP A 33 2.05 15.59 -4.75
N THR A 34 3.21 15.46 -4.11
CA THR A 34 4.22 16.52 -4.12
C THR A 34 4.85 16.68 -5.50
N MET A 35 5.15 15.58 -6.17
CA MET A 35 5.64 15.60 -7.55
C MET A 35 4.59 16.20 -8.50
N ARG A 36 3.31 15.82 -8.37
CA ARG A 36 2.20 16.39 -9.14
C ARG A 36 2.21 17.91 -9.12
N ARG A 37 2.20 18.48 -7.91
CA ARG A 37 2.15 19.93 -7.71
C ARG A 37 3.36 20.63 -8.32
N LYS A 38 4.55 20.02 -8.24
CA LYS A 38 5.77 20.55 -8.86
C LYS A 38 5.69 20.55 -10.39
N LEU A 39 5.14 19.48 -10.98
CA LEU A 39 4.97 19.37 -12.43
C LEU A 39 3.89 20.35 -12.94
N GLU A 40 2.77 20.49 -12.22
CA GLU A 40 1.73 21.48 -12.53
C GLU A 40 2.28 22.92 -12.50
N ALA A 41 3.09 23.25 -11.49
CA ALA A 41 3.74 24.55 -11.40
C ALA A 41 4.71 24.79 -12.57
N LEU A 42 5.51 23.78 -12.93
CA LEU A 42 6.44 23.86 -14.06
C LEU A 42 5.70 24.03 -15.40
N GLN A 43 4.56 23.35 -15.60
CA GLN A 43 3.71 23.53 -16.78
C GLN A 43 3.32 25.00 -16.99
N GLY A 44 2.97 25.70 -15.90
CA GLY A 44 2.60 27.12 -15.95
C GLY A 44 3.73 28.06 -16.37
N THR A 45 4.99 27.60 -16.34
CA THR A 45 6.16 28.41 -16.71
C THR A 45 6.61 28.22 -18.16
N TRP A 46 6.19 27.16 -18.85
CA TRP A 46 6.64 26.86 -20.21
C TRP A 46 5.71 27.49 -21.24
N THR A 47 6.28 28.24 -22.19
CA THR A 47 5.56 28.84 -23.33
C THR A 47 6.12 28.33 -24.66
N GLY A 48 5.33 28.42 -25.73
CA GLY A 48 5.74 27.98 -27.08
C GLY A 48 5.72 26.46 -27.27
N ALA A 49 6.39 25.96 -28.32
CA ALA A 49 6.31 24.56 -28.76
C ALA A 49 6.75 23.52 -27.69
N ALA A 50 7.62 23.90 -26.75
CA ALA A 50 8.04 23.05 -25.63
C ALA A 50 6.89 22.72 -24.66
N ALA A 51 5.89 23.62 -24.55
CA ALA A 51 4.74 23.42 -23.68
C ALA A 51 3.88 22.22 -24.12
N GLY A 52 3.77 21.97 -25.43
CA GLY A 52 3.03 20.84 -25.98
C GLY A 52 3.67 19.48 -25.61
N GLN A 53 4.99 19.37 -25.78
CA GLN A 53 5.73 18.15 -25.41
C GLN A 53 5.69 17.89 -23.91
N TYR A 54 5.79 18.94 -23.11
CA TYR A 54 5.65 18.85 -21.65
C TYR A 54 4.27 18.41 -21.22
N ALA A 55 3.21 18.96 -21.83
CA ALA A 55 1.83 18.58 -21.53
C ALA A 55 1.60 17.07 -21.80
N THR A 56 2.14 16.53 -22.89
CA THR A 56 2.11 15.09 -23.17
C THR A 56 2.83 14.29 -22.09
N LEU A 57 4.06 14.67 -21.74
CA LEU A 57 4.85 13.98 -20.70
C LEU A 57 4.14 14.03 -19.34
N HIS A 58 3.54 15.16 -18.99
CA HIS A 58 2.79 15.35 -17.75
C HIS A 58 1.53 14.46 -17.73
N ALA A 59 0.80 14.37 -18.84
CA ALA A 59 -0.38 13.50 -18.95
C ALA A 59 -0.01 12.02 -18.81
N ASP A 60 1.09 11.57 -19.42
CA ASP A 60 1.58 10.19 -19.27
C ASP A 60 2.01 9.90 -17.83
N TRP A 61 2.66 10.85 -17.17
CA TRP A 61 3.00 10.75 -15.76
C TRP A 61 1.74 10.62 -14.87
N GLN A 62 0.70 11.43 -15.11
CA GLN A 62 -0.57 11.32 -14.37
C GLN A 62 -1.24 9.96 -14.55
N ARG A 63 -1.22 9.41 -15.77
CA ARG A 63 -1.74 8.05 -16.04
C ARG A 63 -0.98 7.00 -15.22
N ASN A 64 0.35 7.07 -15.20
CA ASN A 64 1.19 6.15 -14.44
C ASN A 64 0.99 6.29 -12.92
N GLN A 65 0.83 7.52 -12.42
CA GLN A 65 0.50 7.78 -11.02
C GLN A 65 -0.82 7.10 -10.62
N GLY A 66 -1.83 7.16 -11.50
CA GLY A 66 -3.12 6.49 -11.28
C GLY A 66 -3.00 4.97 -11.12
N ALA A 67 -2.13 4.34 -11.92
CA ALA A 67 -1.84 2.91 -11.79
C ALA A 67 -1.21 2.58 -10.43
N VAL A 68 -0.21 3.36 -10.00
CA VAL A 68 0.43 3.13 -8.69
C VAL A 68 -0.55 3.33 -7.53
N ARG A 69 -1.41 4.36 -7.59
CA ARG A 69 -2.45 4.57 -6.57
C ARG A 69 -3.40 3.37 -6.46
N THR A 70 -3.78 2.80 -7.61
CA THR A 70 -4.62 1.60 -7.68
C THR A 70 -3.93 0.42 -7.01
N THR A 71 -2.67 0.15 -7.38
CA THR A 71 -1.88 -0.94 -6.81
C THR A 71 -1.71 -0.81 -5.29
N LEU A 72 -1.38 0.38 -4.80
CA LEU A 72 -1.23 0.62 -3.36
C LEU A 72 -2.55 0.45 -2.60
N THR A 73 -3.68 0.81 -3.22
CA THR A 73 -5.02 0.56 -2.65
C THR A 73 -5.30 -0.94 -2.55
N GLN A 74 -5.02 -1.70 -3.61
CA GLN A 74 -5.19 -3.15 -3.63
C GLN A 74 -4.30 -3.84 -2.57
N ILE A 75 -3.05 -3.41 -2.43
CA ILE A 75 -2.15 -3.87 -1.37
C ILE A 75 -2.76 -3.58 0.01
N GLY A 76 -3.26 -2.37 0.24
CA GLY A 76 -3.91 -2.01 1.50
C GLY A 76 -5.11 -2.90 1.84
N LEU A 77 -5.95 -3.21 0.84
CA LEU A 77 -7.10 -4.12 0.99
C LEU A 77 -6.67 -5.56 1.31
N ALA A 78 -5.70 -6.09 0.55
CA ALA A 78 -5.19 -7.44 0.76
C ALA A 78 -4.58 -7.62 2.15
N LEU A 79 -3.81 -6.63 2.61
CA LEU A 79 -3.21 -6.63 3.94
C LEU A 79 -4.25 -6.53 5.05
N ASN A 80 -5.31 -5.72 4.88
CA ASN A 80 -6.41 -5.66 5.84
C ASN A 80 -7.15 -7.01 5.94
N GLY A 81 -7.39 -7.65 4.79
CA GLY A 81 -7.98 -8.98 4.72
C GLY A 81 -7.11 -10.02 5.44
N ALA A 82 -5.81 -10.03 5.19
CA ALA A 82 -4.85 -10.89 5.87
C ALA A 82 -4.87 -10.66 7.39
N SER A 83 -4.74 -9.42 7.86
CA SER A 83 -4.76 -9.09 9.29
C SER A 83 -6.04 -9.57 9.99
N ARG A 84 -7.22 -9.42 9.35
CA ARG A 84 -8.49 -9.91 9.88
C ARG A 84 -8.52 -11.43 10.00
N ALA A 85 -8.12 -12.15 8.94
CA ALA A 85 -8.09 -13.60 8.94
C ALA A 85 -7.18 -14.15 10.06
N TYR A 86 -6.01 -13.53 10.27
CA TYR A 86 -5.10 -13.94 11.33
C TYR A 86 -5.63 -13.63 12.74
N SER A 87 -6.28 -12.48 12.95
CA SER A 87 -6.90 -12.15 14.25
C SER A 87 -8.00 -13.15 14.65
N THR A 88 -8.79 -13.62 13.68
CA THR A 88 -9.82 -14.63 13.92
C THR A 88 -9.18 -15.97 14.29
N THR A 89 -8.22 -16.44 13.50
CA THR A 89 -7.51 -17.71 13.76
C THR A 89 -6.86 -17.72 15.14
N GLU A 90 -6.18 -16.64 15.53
CA GLU A 90 -5.55 -16.52 16.85
C GLU A 90 -6.58 -16.56 18.00
N THR A 91 -7.74 -15.93 17.82
CA THR A 91 -8.82 -15.93 18.81
C THR A 91 -9.40 -17.34 18.97
N ASP A 92 -9.64 -18.04 17.86
CA ASP A 92 -10.16 -19.41 17.86
C ASP A 92 -9.19 -20.39 18.52
N VAL A 93 -7.89 -20.27 18.20
CA VAL A 93 -6.83 -21.06 18.83
C VAL A 93 -6.80 -20.79 20.33
N ARG A 94 -6.82 -19.53 20.77
CA ARG A 94 -6.83 -19.17 22.21
C ARG A 94 -8.04 -19.74 22.94
N ASN A 95 -9.21 -19.69 22.32
CA ASN A 95 -10.44 -20.26 22.89
C ASN A 95 -10.36 -21.78 23.02
N SER A 96 -9.70 -22.48 22.09
CA SER A 96 -9.52 -23.94 22.16
C SER A 96 -8.68 -24.40 23.35
N PHE A 97 -7.80 -23.53 23.88
CA PHE A 97 -6.98 -23.79 25.06
C PHE A 97 -7.58 -23.28 26.38
N THR A 98 -8.75 -22.63 26.35
CA THR A 98 -9.43 -22.17 27.56
C THR A 98 -10.44 -23.24 27.99
N PRO A 99 -10.24 -23.93 29.14
CA PRO A 99 -11.17 -24.95 29.61
C PRO A 99 -12.55 -24.35 29.87
N LYS A 100 -13.61 -25.07 29.51
CA LYS A 100 -15.00 -24.69 29.82
C LYS A 100 -15.32 -24.86 31.30
#